data_AF-A0A358LIH1-F1
#
_entry.id   AF-A0A358LIH1-F1
#
_cell.length_a   1.000
_cell.length_b   1.000
_cell.length_c   1.000
_cell.angle_alpha   90.00
_cell.angle_beta   90.00
_cell.angle_gamma   90.00
#
_symmetry.space_group_name_H-M   'P 1'
#
loop_
_entity.id
_entity.type
_entity.pdbx_description
1 polymer ?
#
loop_
_entity_poly.entity_id
_entity_poly.type
_entity_poly.pdbx_seq_one_letter_code
_entity_poly.pdbx_strand_id
1 'polypeptide(L)'
;MENGELVITKAFLTNFAAGYKIPSKIVRIASDDIPNENYELTSRLYELRTRANKTQGEIAKEIGVARTTYACYESGQNEPDLKTLLKIADLYKVSLDYLAGRY
;
A
#
# COMPACT_ATOMS: atom_id res chain seq x y z
N MET A 1 -21.13 10.96 3.35
CA MET A 1 -21.91 11.82 2.43
C MET A 1 -22.08 13.18 3.12
N GLU A 2 -21.09 14.07 3.06
CA GLU A 2 -21.15 15.35 3.80
C GLU A 2 -21.18 16.60 2.90
N ASN A 3 -21.03 16.49 1.57
CA ASN A 3 -20.80 17.68 0.73
C ASN A 3 -21.45 17.63 -0.66
N GLY A 4 -22.17 16.56 -1.02
CA GLY A 4 -22.66 16.35 -2.38
C GLY A 4 -21.58 15.99 -3.42
N GLU A 5 -20.30 16.08 -3.07
CA GLU A 5 -19.22 15.48 -3.84
C GLU A 5 -19.15 13.97 -3.55
N LEU A 6 -19.17 13.17 -4.63
CA LEU A 6 -18.94 11.74 -4.54
C LEU A 6 -17.44 11.53 -4.25
N VAL A 7 -17.11 11.19 -3.01
CA VAL A 7 -15.76 10.72 -2.69
C VAL A 7 -15.61 9.32 -3.29
N ILE A 8 -14.94 9.22 -4.44
CA ILE A 8 -14.65 7.94 -5.07
C ILE A 8 -13.61 7.23 -4.21
N THR A 9 -13.96 6.05 -3.73
CA THR A 9 -13.05 5.23 -2.92
C THR A 9 -12.55 4.02 -3.71
N LYS A 10 -11.43 3.46 -3.27
CA LYS A 10 -10.83 2.30 -3.95
C LYS A 10 -11.77 1.09 -3.95
N ALA A 11 -12.53 0.91 -2.87
CA ALA A 11 -13.55 -0.12 -2.74
C ALA A 11 -14.69 0.10 -3.75
N PHE A 12 -15.17 1.35 -3.87
CA PHE A 12 -16.19 1.70 -4.86
C PHE A 12 -15.72 1.41 -6.30
N LEU A 13 -14.51 1.83 -6.67
CA LEU A 13 -13.97 1.55 -8.01
C LEU A 13 -13.79 0.06 -8.28
N THR A 14 -13.36 -0.70 -7.29
CA THR A 14 -13.16 -2.15 -7.44
C THR A 14 -14.49 -2.85 -7.71
N ASN A 15 -15.53 -2.51 -6.94
CA ASN A 15 -16.88 -3.05 -7.12
C ASN A 15 -17.51 -2.61 -8.44
N PHE A 16 -17.34 -1.33 -8.80
CA PHE A 16 -17.78 -0.79 -10.09
C PHE A 16 -17.10 -1.52 -11.25
N ALA A 17 -15.77 -1.63 -11.23
CA ALA A 17 -15.01 -2.30 -12.28
C ALA A 17 -15.40 -3.75 -12.49
N ALA A 18 -15.67 -4.49 -11.40
CA ALA A 18 -16.13 -5.87 -11.47
C ALA A 18 -17.47 -6.00 -12.21
N GLY A 19 -18.43 -5.12 -11.91
CA GLY A 19 -19.75 -5.11 -12.57
C GLY A 19 -19.67 -4.83 -14.08
N TYR A 20 -18.72 -4.00 -14.50
CA TYR A 20 -18.53 -3.61 -15.90
C TYR A 20 -17.42 -4.39 -16.63
N LYS A 21 -16.83 -5.42 -15.98
CA LYS A 21 -15.71 -6.21 -16.51
C LYS A 21 -14.54 -5.34 -16.99
N ILE A 22 -14.26 -4.25 -16.28
CA ILE A 22 -13.16 -3.34 -16.62
C ILE A 22 -11.83 -4.03 -16.29
N PRO A 23 -10.86 -4.07 -17.22
CA PRO A 23 -9.56 -4.67 -16.98
C PRO A 23 -8.83 -4.06 -15.78
N SER A 24 -8.24 -4.89 -14.91
CA SER A 24 -7.58 -4.48 -13.67
C SER A 24 -6.48 -3.44 -13.85
N LYS A 25 -5.82 -3.41 -15.02
CA LYS A 25 -4.80 -2.41 -15.35
C LYS A 25 -5.38 -0.99 -15.44
N ILE A 26 -6.61 -0.85 -15.93
CA ILE A 26 -7.33 0.44 -16.01
C ILE A 26 -7.78 0.88 -14.62
N VAL A 27 -8.31 -0.06 -13.83
CA VAL A 27 -8.74 0.18 -12.44
C VAL A 27 -7.56 0.65 -11.59
N ARG A 28 -6.39 0.05 -11.77
CA ARG A 28 -5.17 0.44 -11.07
C ARG A 28 -4.76 1.89 -11.39
N ILE A 29 -4.70 2.26 -12.67
CA ILE A 29 -4.38 3.64 -13.09
C ILE A 29 -5.35 4.64 -12.45
N ALA A 30 -6.65 4.32 -12.42
CA ALA A 30 -7.65 5.18 -11.82
C ALA A 30 -7.62 5.23 -10.29
N SER A 31 -7.00 4.24 -9.63
CA SER A 31 -6.97 4.11 -8.17
C SER A 31 -5.65 4.51 -7.52
N ASP A 32 -4.64 4.88 -8.31
CA ASP A 32 -3.32 5.27 -7.80
C ASP A 32 -3.37 6.56 -6.97
N ASP A 33 -4.33 7.47 -7.23
CA ASP A 33 -4.54 8.73 -6.51
C ASP A 33 -5.74 8.67 -5.52
N ILE A 34 -6.38 7.50 -5.38
CA ILE A 34 -7.58 7.35 -4.55
C ILE A 34 -7.22 6.77 -3.18
N PRO A 35 -7.64 7.41 -2.08
CA PRO A 35 -7.44 6.89 -0.73
C PRO A 35 -8.01 5.47 -0.61
N ASN A 36 -7.21 4.55 -0.07
CA ASN A 36 -7.71 3.25 0.36
C ASN A 36 -8.44 3.43 1.69
N GLU A 37 -9.71 3.00 1.77
CA GLU A 37 -10.48 3.03 3.03
C GLU A 37 -9.87 2.10 4.10
N ASN A 38 -9.08 1.10 3.68
CA ASN A 38 -8.34 0.24 4.59
C ASN A 38 -6.95 0.80 4.86
N TYR A 39 -6.73 1.25 6.10
CA TYR A 39 -5.43 1.64 6.68
C TYR A 39 -4.48 0.45 6.88
N GLU A 40 -4.47 -0.47 5.93
CA GLU A 40 -3.67 -1.68 5.96
C GLU A 40 -2.18 -1.34 5.75
N LEU A 41 -1.35 -2.11 6.46
CA LEU A 41 0.10 -2.10 6.34
C LEU A 41 0.56 -2.05 4.87
N THR A 42 -0.09 -2.81 3.99
CA THR A 42 0.19 -2.88 2.55
C THR A 42 0.23 -1.51 1.87
N SER A 43 -0.79 -0.68 2.14
CA SER A 43 -0.94 0.65 1.53
C SER A 43 0.10 1.61 2.07
N ARG A 44 0.42 1.53 3.37
CA ARG A 44 1.49 2.33 3.98
C ARG A 44 2.86 1.99 3.43
N LEU A 45 3.17 0.71 3.26
CA LEU A 45 4.46 0.29 2.68
C LEU A 45 4.61 0.85 1.27
N TYR A 46 3.55 0.76 0.46
CA TYR A 46 3.53 1.35 -0.87
C TYR A 46 3.75 2.87 -0.83
N GLU A 47 3.00 3.61 -0.01
CA GLU A 47 3.12 5.06 0.13
C GLU A 47 4.50 5.50 0.61
N LEU A 48 5.04 4.85 1.64
CA LEU A 48 6.36 5.17 2.18
C LEU A 48 7.44 4.96 1.11
N ARG A 49 7.35 3.87 0.33
CA ARG A 49 8.27 3.63 -0.76
C ARG A 49 8.14 4.67 -1.88
N THR A 50 6.93 4.99 -2.33
CA THR A 50 6.73 5.94 -3.42
C THR A 50 7.15 7.35 -3.02
N ARG A 51 6.85 7.78 -1.79
CA ARG A 51 7.35 9.05 -1.23
C ARG A 51 8.88 9.11 -1.14
N ALA A 52 9.52 7.97 -0.89
CA ALA A 52 10.98 7.86 -0.91
C ALA A 52 11.57 7.78 -2.33
N ASN A 53 10.75 7.76 -3.39
CA ASN A 53 11.16 7.58 -4.78
C ASN A 53 12.03 6.33 -5.02
N LYS A 54 11.76 5.25 -4.28
CA LYS A 54 12.51 3.99 -4.40
C LYS A 54 11.71 2.90 -5.10
N THR A 55 12.42 2.03 -5.79
CA THR A 55 11.90 0.79 -6.35
C THR A 55 11.75 -0.27 -5.27
N GLN A 56 10.90 -1.28 -5.51
CA GLN A 56 10.74 -2.42 -4.60
C GLN A 56 12.07 -3.17 -4.38
N GLY A 57 12.96 -3.18 -5.37
CA GLY A 57 14.27 -3.84 -5.26
C GLY A 57 15.23 -3.10 -4.34
N GLU A 58 15.20 -1.77 -4.34
CA GLU A 58 16.03 -0.95 -3.45
C GLU A 58 15.61 -1.11 -1.99
N ILE A 59 14.30 -1.05 -1.70
CA ILE A 59 13.81 -1.27 -0.34
C ILE A 59 14.12 -2.69 0.14
N ALA A 60 13.89 -3.70 -0.71
CA ALA A 60 14.21 -5.08 -0.38
C ALA A 60 15.69 -5.26 -0.02
N LYS A 61 16.60 -4.62 -0.76
CA LYS A 61 18.03 -4.64 -0.47
C LYS A 61 18.35 -3.98 0.88
N GLU A 62 17.73 -2.84 1.19
CA GLU A 62 17.96 -2.10 2.43
C GLU A 62 17.47 -2.85 3.67
N ILE A 63 16.31 -3.52 3.59
CA ILE A 63 15.78 -4.31 4.71
C ILE A 63 16.32 -5.76 4.72
N GLY A 64 17.05 -6.16 3.68
CA GLY A 64 17.72 -7.46 3.57
C GLY A 64 16.77 -8.63 3.26
N VAL A 65 15.84 -8.44 2.33
CA VAL A 65 14.92 -9.49 1.84
C VAL A 65 14.99 -9.60 0.31
N ALA A 66 14.41 -10.64 -0.27
CA ALA A 66 14.27 -10.73 -1.72
C ALA A 66 13.27 -9.69 -2.26
N ARG A 67 13.49 -9.19 -3.48
CA ARG A 67 12.55 -8.26 -4.15
C ARG A 67 11.12 -8.81 -4.16
N THR A 68 10.96 -10.09 -4.47
CA THR A 68 9.66 -10.77 -4.51
C THR A 68 8.99 -10.76 -3.14
N THR A 69 9.74 -11.00 -2.07
CA THR A 69 9.26 -10.92 -0.69
C THR A 69 8.70 -9.54 -0.37
N TYR A 70 9.43 -8.46 -0.70
CA TYR A 70 8.94 -7.10 -0.48
C TYR A 70 7.70 -6.77 -1.33
N ALA A 71 7.66 -7.25 -2.59
CA ALA A 71 6.47 -7.10 -3.44
C ALA A 71 5.24 -7.85 -2.88
N CYS A 72 5.45 -9.01 -2.23
CA CYS A 72 4.38 -9.74 -1.53
C CYS A 72 3.85 -8.93 -0.33
N TYR A 73 4.71 -8.19 0.36
CA TYR A 73 4.28 -7.30 1.46
C TYR A 73 3.40 -6.16 0.94
N GLU A 74 3.79 -5.48 -0.15
CA GLU A 74 2.97 -4.40 -0.71
C GLU A 74 1.66 -4.87 -1.35
N SER A 75 1.56 -6.16 -1.69
CA SER A 75 0.34 -6.77 -2.26
C SER A 75 -0.52 -7.51 -1.24
N GLY A 76 -0.10 -7.59 0.02
CA GLY A 76 -0.83 -8.31 1.08
C GLY A 76 -0.80 -9.83 0.94
N GLN A 77 0.03 -10.38 0.04
CA GLN A 77 0.19 -11.83 -0.13
C GLN A 77 0.91 -12.45 1.07
N ASN A 78 1.86 -11.72 1.66
CA ASN A 78 2.59 -12.12 2.85
C ASN A 78 2.63 -10.95 3.84
N GLU A 79 2.71 -11.26 5.12
CA GLU A 79 2.97 -10.25 6.16
C GLU A 79 4.46 -10.22 6.54
N PRO A 80 5.06 -9.03 6.75
CA PRO A 80 6.39 -8.92 7.30
C PRO A 80 6.42 -9.36 8.78
N ASP A 81 7.48 -10.04 9.19
CA ASP A 81 7.69 -10.34 10.60
C ASP A 81 8.07 -9.07 11.40
N LEU A 82 8.02 -9.16 12.73
CA LEU A 82 8.35 -8.03 13.61
C LEU A 82 9.74 -7.45 13.33
N LYS A 83 10.73 -8.31 13.05
CA LYS A 83 12.10 -7.88 12.75
C LYS A 83 12.15 -7.05 11.46
N THR A 84 11.39 -7.44 10.44
CA THR A 84 11.27 -6.70 9.18
C THR A 84 10.49 -5.41 9.37
N LEU A 85 9.40 -5.42 10.15
CA LEU A 85 8.65 -4.22 10.51
C LEU A 85 9.52 -3.18 11.22
N LEU A 86 10.38 -3.61 12.16
CA LEU A 86 11.33 -2.73 12.83
C LEU A 86 12.31 -2.09 11.84
N LYS A 87 12.87 -2.87 10.91
CA LYS A 87 13.76 -2.33 9.86
C LYS A 87 13.05 -1.32 8.96
N ILE A 88 11.80 -1.58 8.61
CA ILE A 88 10.98 -0.67 7.80
C ILE A 88 10.71 0.63 8.58
N ALA A 89 10.35 0.51 9.86
CA ALA A 89 10.14 1.65 10.75
C ALA A 89 11.41 2.52 10.86
N ASP A 90 12.57 1.88 11.09
CA ASP A 90 13.87 2.55 11.17
C ASP A 90 14.28 3.21 9.85
N LEU A 91 13.98 2.56 8.72
CA LEU A 91 14.27 3.04 7.38
C LEU A 91 13.49 4.33 7.09
N TYR A 92 12.19 4.34 7.38
CA TYR A 92 11.30 5.46 7.08
C TYR A 92 11.14 6.46 8.23
N LYS A 93 11.79 6.22 9.38
CA LYS A 93 11.67 7.05 10.59
C LYS A 93 10.22 7.21 11.06
N VAL A 94 9.48 6.12 11.05
CA VAL A 94 8.10 6.03 11.54
C VAL A 94 8.02 5.04 12.69
N SER A 95 6.96 5.10 13.50
CA SER A 95 6.74 4.11 14.56
C SER A 95 6.10 2.82 14.01
N LEU A 96 6.14 1.75 14.80
CA LEU A 96 5.38 0.53 14.49
C LEU A 96 3.87 0.75 14.53
N ASP A 97 3.40 1.59 15.45
CA ASP A 97 1.99 1.97 15.53
C ASP A 97 1.51 2.64 14.22
N TYR A 98 2.42 3.33 13.52
CA TYR A 98 2.11 4.01 12.27
C TYR A 98 1.90 2.96 11.21
N LEU A 99 2.84 2.01 11.11
CA LEU A 99 2.72 0.89 10.18
C LEU A 99 1.46 0.06 10.45
N ALA A 100 1.14 -0.19 11.73
CA ALA A 100 -0.02 -0.97 12.17
C ALA A 100 -1.36 -0.23 12.10
N GLY A 101 -1.34 1.09 11.96
CA GLY A 101 -2.53 1.93 11.81
C GLY A 101 -3.26 2.26 13.08
N ARG A 102 -2.50 2.41 14.15
CA ARG A 102 -2.98 2.86 15.45
C ARG A 102 -2.34 4.22 15.75
N TYR A 103 -2.96 5.31 15.32
CA TYR A 103 -2.51 6.67 15.58
C TYR A 103 -3.65 7.53 16.10
#